data_AF-A0A1B8ZKH7-F1
#
_entry.id   AF-A0A1B8ZKH7-F1
#
_cell.length_a   1.000
_cell.length_b   1.000
_cell.length_c   1.000
_cell.angle_alpha   90.00
_cell.angle_beta   90.00
_cell.angle_gamma   90.00
#
_symmetry.space_group_name_H-M   'P 1'
#
loop_
_entity.id
_entity.type
_entity.pdbx_description
1 polymer ?
#
loop_
_entity_poly.entity_id
_entity_poly.type
_entity_poly.pdbx_seq_one_letter_code
_entity_poly.pdbx_strand_id
1 'polypeptide(L)'
;MFLTTSVHFLFLVFLGMLSLVLLLIIGVLIYGFYQYRESVQIFRWSEVINKKISEVIVYDEEEMSADTSFSAASGNPLFRNLFLQKLAESEKKFSGAAQNKLKDLFQEYGLQEEALKKLNQKKEHIIAGGIQELTAMQVEEALPKISTFLAHPSAQVYQEAQYAMVNFKGFEGLHFLNSISSRISEWQQLRLLISITRIPENSEDSIKSWMESSNDSVVIFTLKLLRKFQILSLYPVVTDLLDHPAVDVRVQAVQTLLSLENSSTIEHLMGIYSDQPVEVQKEMLKVMKKSKDQCSTDFLKNQLLNNGDSGIKVHAAEALCALNQQKYLTEVSQKETSSEELIQIIKYALQEKVC
;
A
#
# COMPACT_ATOMS: atom_id res chain seq x y z
N MET A 1 -56.45 34.50 40.48
CA MET A 1 -56.27 33.06 40.77
C MET A 1 -55.85 32.25 39.54
N PHE A 2 -56.31 32.57 38.33
CA PHE A 2 -55.86 31.91 37.08
C PHE A 2 -54.44 32.30 36.60
N LEU A 3 -53.98 33.54 36.85
CA LEU A 3 -52.65 33.98 36.43
C LEU A 3 -51.52 33.32 37.26
N THR A 4 -51.74 33.14 38.57
CA THR A 4 -50.77 32.54 39.50
C THR A 4 -50.56 31.04 39.25
N THR A 5 -51.60 30.33 38.83
CA THR A 5 -51.52 28.91 38.44
C THR A 5 -50.78 28.73 37.11
N SER A 6 -50.94 29.65 36.16
CA SER A 6 -50.17 29.67 34.90
C SER A 6 -48.68 29.92 35.13
N VAL A 7 -48.32 30.86 36.03
CA VAL A 7 -46.91 31.16 36.35
C VAL A 7 -46.27 29.99 37.09
N HIS A 8 -46.98 29.36 38.03
CA HIS A 8 -46.48 28.18 38.75
C HIS A 8 -46.26 26.98 37.82
N PHE A 9 -47.14 26.76 36.84
CA PHE A 9 -46.97 25.72 35.83
C PHE A 9 -45.73 25.97 34.96
N LEU A 10 -45.55 27.20 34.47
CA LEU A 10 -44.39 27.57 33.66
C LEU A 10 -43.06 27.41 34.44
N PHE A 11 -43.07 27.74 35.74
CA PHE A 11 -41.93 27.52 36.63
C PHE A 11 -41.59 26.04 36.80
N LEU A 12 -42.59 25.16 36.99
CA LEU A 12 -42.36 23.71 37.08
C LEU A 12 -41.80 23.12 35.78
N VAL A 13 -42.32 23.55 34.62
CA VAL A 13 -41.79 23.14 33.31
C VAL A 13 -40.34 23.58 33.14
N PHE A 14 -40.02 24.83 33.51
CA PHE A 14 -38.65 25.34 33.47
C PHE A 14 -37.71 24.52 34.37
N LEU A 15 -38.13 24.20 35.61
CA LEU A 15 -37.35 23.38 36.53
C LEU A 15 -37.11 21.96 35.98
N GLY A 16 -38.14 21.36 35.35
CA GLY A 16 -38.02 20.06 34.68
C GLY A 16 -37.04 20.08 33.52
N MET A 17 -37.09 21.12 32.68
CA MET A 17 -36.14 21.31 31.58
C MET A 17 -34.71 21.52 32.09
N LEU A 18 -34.53 22.32 33.14
CA LEU A 18 -33.23 22.55 33.77
C LEU A 18 -32.64 21.25 34.35
N SER A 19 -33.46 20.43 35.01
CA SER A 19 -33.06 19.12 35.54
C SER A 19 -32.66 18.15 34.41
N LEU A 20 -33.41 18.11 33.31
CA LEU A 20 -33.06 17.30 32.14
C LEU A 20 -31.71 17.70 31.53
N VAL A 21 -31.48 19.01 31.35
CA VAL A 21 -30.21 19.53 30.83
C VAL A 21 -29.05 19.18 31.78
N LEU A 22 -29.24 19.31 33.09
CA LEU A 22 -28.24 18.93 34.08
C LEU A 22 -27.90 17.43 33.99
N LEU A 23 -28.91 16.56 33.85
CA LEU A 23 -28.71 15.11 33.70
C LEU A 23 -27.94 14.76 32.42
N LEU A 24 -28.23 15.44 31.30
CA LEU A 24 -27.49 15.25 30.05
C LEU A 24 -26.02 15.69 30.20
N ILE A 25 -25.76 16.82 30.85
CA ILE A 25 -24.40 17.30 31.13
C ILE A 25 -23.64 16.29 31.99
N ILE A 26 -24.26 15.79 33.07
CA ILE A 26 -23.66 14.76 33.93
C ILE A 26 -23.37 13.48 33.13
N GLY A 27 -24.30 13.05 32.27
CA GLY A 27 -24.11 11.89 31.40
C GLY A 27 -22.92 12.04 30.45
N VAL A 28 -22.79 13.20 29.80
CA VAL A 28 -21.65 13.50 28.92
C VAL A 28 -20.33 13.55 29.70
N LEU A 29 -20.32 14.14 30.91
CA LEU A 29 -19.12 14.18 31.75
C LEU A 29 -18.70 12.79 32.24
N ILE A 30 -19.65 11.93 32.63
CA ILE A 30 -19.35 10.54 33.03
C ILE A 30 -18.80 9.76 31.83
N TYR A 31 -19.42 9.89 30.66
CA TYR A 31 -18.94 9.25 29.43
C TYR A 31 -17.53 9.73 29.06
N GLY A 32 -17.30 11.05 29.09
CA GLY A 32 -16.01 11.65 28.82
C GLY A 32 -14.94 11.23 29.82
N PHE A 33 -15.28 11.13 31.11
CA PHE A 33 -14.35 10.66 32.14
C PHE A 33 -14.02 9.17 31.99
N TYR A 34 -15.01 8.34 31.65
CA TYR A 34 -14.81 6.93 31.35
C TYR A 34 -13.86 6.74 30.15
N GLN A 35 -14.13 7.44 29.06
CA GLN A 35 -13.31 7.42 27.85
C GLN A 35 -11.89 7.98 28.10
N TYR A 36 -11.77 9.03 28.90
CA TYR A 36 -10.48 9.60 29.30
C TYR A 36 -9.66 8.60 30.12
N ARG A 37 -10.27 7.95 31.13
CA ARG A 37 -9.59 6.98 31.97
C ARG A 37 -9.10 5.77 31.17
N GLU A 38 -9.93 5.27 30.26
CA GLU A 38 -9.56 4.19 29.34
C GLU A 38 -8.39 4.61 28.44
N SER A 39 -8.44 5.81 27.87
CA SER A 39 -7.38 6.34 27.00
C SER A 39 -6.04 6.50 27.75
N VAL A 40 -6.07 7.03 28.97
CA VAL A 40 -4.88 7.16 29.83
C VAL A 40 -4.31 5.80 30.19
N GLN A 41 -5.17 4.82 30.48
CA GLN A 41 -4.73 3.46 30.80
C GLN A 41 -4.10 2.76 29.59
N ILE A 42 -4.71 2.88 28.40
CA ILE A 42 -4.15 2.38 27.14
C ILE A 42 -2.80 3.03 26.85
N PHE A 43 -2.65 4.34 27.07
CA PHE A 43 -1.37 5.03 26.89
C PHE A 43 -0.29 4.46 27.81
N ARG A 44 -0.58 4.32 29.12
CA ARG A 44 0.36 3.75 30.09
C ARG A 44 0.73 2.30 29.76
N TRP A 45 -0.24 1.50 29.37
CA TRP A 45 0.00 0.12 28.93
C TRP A 45 0.83 0.07 27.65
N SER A 46 0.61 0.99 26.72
CA SER A 46 1.43 1.09 25.51
C SER A 46 2.89 1.40 25.85
N GLU A 47 3.17 2.27 26.81
CA GLU A 47 4.55 2.53 27.27
C GLU A 47 5.19 1.28 27.86
N VAL A 48 4.48 0.58 28.75
CA VAL A 48 4.95 -0.68 29.37
C VAL A 48 5.23 -1.75 28.32
N ILE A 49 4.34 -1.92 27.34
CA ILE A 49 4.50 -2.88 26.24
C ILE A 49 5.69 -2.51 25.36
N ASN A 50 5.79 -1.24 24.93
CA ASN A 50 6.88 -0.79 24.07
C ASN A 50 8.24 -0.92 24.74
N LYS A 51 8.30 -0.65 26.06
CA LYS A 51 9.49 -0.87 26.87
C LYS A 51 9.87 -2.35 26.86
N LYS A 52 8.93 -3.26 27.17
CA LYS A 52 9.19 -4.71 27.15
C LYS A 52 9.66 -5.21 25.78
N ILE A 53 9.02 -4.77 24.70
CA ILE A 53 9.42 -5.10 23.32
C ILE A 53 10.85 -4.63 23.06
N SER A 54 11.17 -3.39 23.43
CA SER A 54 12.51 -2.82 23.22
C SER A 54 13.57 -3.55 24.05
N GLU A 55 13.26 -3.89 25.29
CA GLU A 55 14.17 -4.61 26.18
C GLU A 55 14.52 -5.99 25.61
N VAL A 56 13.51 -6.73 25.15
CA VAL A 56 13.72 -8.06 24.57
C VAL A 56 14.53 -7.99 23.28
N ILE A 57 14.32 -6.97 22.45
CA ILE A 57 15.10 -6.80 21.21
C ILE A 57 16.56 -6.44 21.51
N VAL A 58 16.80 -5.52 22.44
CA VAL A 58 18.11 -4.89 22.68
C VAL A 58 18.99 -5.69 23.64
N TYR A 59 18.42 -6.25 24.70
CA TYR A 59 19.16 -6.97 25.74
C TYR A 59 19.04 -8.48 25.55
N ASP A 60 20.04 -9.21 26.01
CA ASP A 60 19.97 -10.67 26.13
C ASP A 60 19.30 -11.06 27.47
N GLU A 61 18.73 -12.27 27.51
CA GLU A 61 17.85 -12.74 28.60
C GLU A 61 18.47 -12.60 30.01
N GLU A 62 19.80 -12.63 30.10
CA GLU A 62 20.56 -12.53 31.34
C GLU A 62 20.58 -11.13 31.98
N GLU A 63 20.27 -10.07 31.22
CA GLU A 63 20.26 -8.68 31.72
C GLU A 63 18.84 -8.15 32.03
N MET A 64 17.81 -8.98 31.87
CA MET A 64 16.43 -8.56 32.02
C MET A 64 15.98 -8.51 33.50
N SER A 65 15.68 -7.31 34.00
CA SER A 65 15.06 -7.15 35.32
C SER A 65 13.62 -7.68 35.33
N ALA A 66 13.17 -8.25 36.46
CA ALA A 66 11.78 -8.66 36.64
C ALA A 66 10.85 -7.44 36.56
N ASP A 67 10.14 -7.26 35.44
CA ASP A 67 9.18 -6.17 35.27
C ASP A 67 7.86 -6.47 36.01
N THR A 68 7.80 -6.02 37.25
CA THR A 68 6.62 -6.12 38.13
C THR A 68 5.40 -5.42 37.53
N SER A 69 5.59 -4.38 36.70
CA SER A 69 4.51 -3.63 36.09
C SER A 69 3.87 -4.38 34.90
N PHE A 70 4.70 -5.07 34.12
CA PHE A 70 4.24 -5.89 33.00
C PHE A 70 3.48 -7.12 33.50
N SER A 71 4.05 -7.84 34.46
CA SER A 71 3.42 -9.03 35.06
C SER A 71 2.10 -8.73 35.79
N ALA A 72 1.96 -7.55 36.41
CA ALA A 72 0.71 -7.13 37.02
C ALA A 72 -0.39 -6.83 35.97
N ALA A 73 -0.01 -6.35 34.79
CA ALA A 73 -0.95 -6.00 33.72
C ALA A 73 -1.27 -7.17 32.77
N SER A 74 -0.37 -8.16 32.67
CA SER A 74 -0.44 -9.25 31.70
C SER A 74 -1.63 -10.20 31.86
N GLY A 75 -2.34 -10.15 32.99
CA GLY A 75 -3.60 -10.87 33.21
C GLY A 75 -4.84 -10.15 32.68
N ASN A 76 -4.75 -8.87 32.31
CA ASN A 76 -5.91 -8.09 31.84
C ASN A 76 -6.18 -8.34 30.34
N PRO A 77 -7.41 -8.74 29.95
CA PRO A 77 -7.74 -9.01 28.54
C PRO A 77 -7.52 -7.82 27.58
N LEU A 78 -7.76 -6.59 28.05
CA LEU A 78 -7.53 -5.38 27.25
C LEU A 78 -6.04 -5.11 27.08
N PHE A 79 -5.23 -5.34 28.11
CA PHE A 79 -3.78 -5.25 28.04
C PHE A 79 -3.22 -6.27 27.05
N ARG A 80 -3.66 -7.52 27.15
CA ARG A 80 -3.18 -8.60 26.28
C ARG A 80 -3.58 -8.38 24.82
N ASN A 81 -4.79 -7.87 24.58
CA ASN A 81 -5.22 -7.45 23.24
C ASN A 81 -4.34 -6.30 22.69
N LEU A 82 -4.04 -5.28 23.50
CA LEU A 82 -3.13 -4.20 23.10
C LEU A 82 -1.71 -4.73 22.86
N PHE A 83 -1.26 -5.68 23.68
CA PHE A 83 0.05 -6.30 23.54
C PHE A 83 0.17 -7.06 22.22
N LEU A 84 -0.84 -7.86 21.88
CA LEU A 84 -0.96 -8.54 20.59
C LEU A 84 -0.86 -7.57 19.41
N GLN A 85 -1.64 -6.49 19.43
CA GLN A 85 -1.62 -5.48 18.37
C GLN A 85 -0.23 -4.84 18.25
N LYS A 86 0.40 -4.48 19.37
CA LYS A 86 1.73 -3.87 19.38
C LYS A 86 2.83 -4.81 18.91
N LEU A 87 2.74 -6.09 19.25
CA LEU A 87 3.65 -7.11 18.74
C LEU A 87 3.51 -7.25 17.22
N ALA A 88 2.29 -7.36 16.70
CA ALA A 88 2.03 -7.46 15.26
C ALA A 88 2.45 -6.19 14.48
N GLU A 89 2.29 -5.01 15.08
CA GLU A 89 2.80 -3.74 14.52
C GLU A 89 4.33 -3.66 14.52
N SER A 90 4.97 -4.24 15.55
CA SER A 90 6.43 -4.22 15.71
C SER A 90 7.10 -5.23 14.81
N GLU A 91 6.51 -6.42 14.65
CA GLU A 91 7.01 -7.49 13.79
C GLU A 91 7.30 -6.98 12.36
N LYS A 92 6.41 -6.16 11.79
CA LYS A 92 6.60 -5.53 10.47
C LYS A 92 7.81 -4.60 10.35
N LYS A 93 8.36 -4.13 11.48
CA LYS A 93 9.48 -3.18 11.53
C LYS A 93 10.82 -3.86 11.79
N PHE A 94 10.82 -5.13 12.17
CA PHE A 94 12.01 -5.87 12.55
C PHE A 94 12.18 -7.13 11.68
N SER A 95 13.41 -7.58 11.49
CA SER A 95 13.74 -8.77 10.70
C SER A 95 14.82 -9.61 11.39
N GLY A 96 14.88 -10.91 11.07
CA GLY A 96 15.93 -11.79 11.57
C GLY A 96 15.78 -12.09 13.06
N ALA A 97 16.88 -12.00 13.84
CA ALA A 97 16.89 -12.37 15.26
C ALA A 97 15.86 -11.58 16.09
N ALA A 98 15.71 -10.27 15.84
CA ALA A 98 14.73 -9.45 16.54
C ALA A 98 13.28 -9.91 16.28
N GLN A 99 12.97 -10.34 15.06
CA GLN A 99 11.65 -10.87 14.69
C GLN A 99 11.38 -12.19 15.42
N ASN A 100 12.38 -13.05 15.59
CA ASN A 100 12.24 -14.30 16.35
C ASN A 100 11.97 -14.03 17.83
N LYS A 101 12.70 -13.09 18.45
CA LYS A 101 12.45 -12.71 19.85
C LYS A 101 11.01 -12.21 20.09
N LEU A 102 10.40 -11.53 19.09
CA LEU A 102 8.98 -11.13 19.17
C LEU A 102 8.02 -12.33 19.10
N LYS A 103 8.34 -13.34 18.31
CA LYS A 103 7.57 -14.60 18.26
C LYS A 103 7.70 -15.37 19.56
N ASP A 104 8.87 -15.37 20.18
CA ASP A 104 9.10 -16.00 21.48
C ASP A 104 8.23 -15.35 22.56
N LEU A 105 8.18 -14.00 22.59
CA LEU A 105 7.23 -13.26 23.46
C LEU A 105 5.78 -13.63 23.19
N PHE A 106 5.39 -13.75 21.93
CA PHE A 106 4.02 -14.13 21.58
C PHE A 106 3.64 -15.52 22.13
N GLN A 107 4.58 -16.46 22.09
CA GLN A 107 4.42 -17.81 22.62
C GLN A 107 4.47 -17.85 24.16
N GLU A 108 5.45 -17.19 24.79
CA GLU A 108 5.64 -17.11 26.24
C GLU A 108 4.36 -16.64 26.95
N TYR A 109 3.69 -15.62 26.40
CA TYR A 109 2.47 -15.06 26.98
C TYR A 109 1.19 -15.77 26.53
N GLY A 110 1.27 -16.84 25.73
CA GLY A 110 0.12 -17.61 25.26
C GLY A 110 -0.88 -16.77 24.46
N LEU A 111 -0.38 -15.82 23.67
CA LEU A 111 -1.22 -14.86 22.95
C LEU A 111 -1.88 -15.47 21.69
N GLN A 112 -1.35 -16.61 21.22
CA GLN A 112 -1.91 -17.38 20.10
C GLN A 112 -3.40 -17.70 20.29
N GLU A 113 -3.78 -18.21 21.46
CA GLU A 113 -5.17 -18.54 21.78
C GLU A 113 -6.10 -17.33 21.73
N GLU A 114 -5.60 -16.15 22.09
CA GLU A 114 -6.38 -14.92 22.06
C GLU A 114 -6.59 -14.42 20.64
N ALA A 115 -5.55 -14.49 19.81
CA ALA A 115 -5.64 -14.15 18.40
C ALA A 115 -6.58 -15.13 17.67
N LEU A 116 -6.54 -16.44 17.98
CA LEU A 116 -7.46 -17.44 17.44
C LEU A 116 -8.92 -17.16 17.84
N LYS A 117 -9.18 -16.74 19.09
CA LYS A 117 -10.54 -16.37 19.55
C LYS A 117 -11.14 -15.22 18.74
N LYS A 118 -10.32 -14.31 18.19
CA LYS A 118 -10.79 -13.20 17.35
C LYS A 118 -11.42 -13.69 16.04
N LEU A 119 -10.96 -14.81 15.49
CA LEU A 119 -11.54 -15.42 14.28
C LEU A 119 -12.98 -15.94 14.49
N ASN A 120 -13.43 -16.11 15.73
CA ASN A 120 -14.79 -16.56 16.05
C ASN A 120 -15.75 -15.40 16.38
N GLN A 121 -15.28 -14.15 16.29
CA GLN A 121 -16.10 -12.98 16.56
C GLN A 121 -17.00 -12.64 15.37
N LYS A 122 -18.09 -11.91 15.63
CA LYS A 122 -19.00 -11.42 14.57
C LYS A 122 -18.56 -10.09 13.97
N LYS A 123 -17.82 -9.29 14.73
CA LYS A 123 -17.39 -7.96 14.32
C LYS A 123 -16.24 -8.07 13.34
N GLU A 124 -16.45 -7.58 12.13
CA GLU A 124 -15.53 -7.69 10.99
C GLU A 124 -14.12 -7.19 11.30
N HIS A 125 -14.00 -6.02 11.94
CA HIS A 125 -12.70 -5.46 12.33
C HIS A 125 -11.95 -6.34 13.34
N ILE A 126 -12.66 -7.10 14.18
CA ILE A 126 -12.03 -8.03 15.13
C ILE A 126 -11.53 -9.27 14.40
N ILE A 127 -12.32 -9.82 13.47
CA ILE A 127 -11.90 -10.95 12.62
C ILE A 127 -10.64 -10.53 11.83
N ALA A 128 -10.70 -9.39 11.15
CA ALA A 128 -9.59 -8.86 10.36
C ALA A 128 -8.33 -8.65 11.21
N GLY A 129 -8.46 -8.06 12.40
CA GLY A 129 -7.35 -7.91 13.35
C GLY A 129 -6.76 -9.26 13.79
N GLY A 130 -7.62 -10.25 14.05
CA GLY A 130 -7.17 -11.62 14.35
C GLY A 130 -6.37 -12.25 13.21
N ILE A 131 -6.85 -12.13 11.96
CA ILE A 131 -6.12 -12.62 10.78
C ILE A 131 -4.76 -11.92 10.67
N GLN A 132 -4.72 -10.59 10.84
CA GLN A 132 -3.48 -9.80 10.78
C GLN A 132 -2.47 -10.24 11.83
N GLU A 133 -2.90 -10.41 13.08
CA GLU A 133 -2.04 -10.81 14.20
C GLU A 133 -1.49 -12.23 14.00
N LEU A 134 -2.34 -13.18 13.63
CA LEU A 134 -1.95 -14.56 13.36
C LEU A 134 -0.98 -14.66 12.18
N THR A 135 -1.19 -13.84 11.15
CA THR A 135 -0.30 -13.77 9.98
C THR A 135 1.05 -13.17 10.34
N ALA A 136 1.08 -12.04 11.06
CA ALA A 136 2.33 -11.41 11.50
C ALA A 136 3.17 -12.37 12.37
N MET A 137 2.50 -13.12 13.25
CA MET A 137 3.16 -14.08 14.15
C MET A 137 3.43 -15.45 13.53
N GLN A 138 3.12 -15.64 12.24
CA GLN A 138 3.36 -16.88 11.51
C GLN A 138 2.68 -18.12 12.14
N VAL A 139 1.43 -17.97 12.58
CA VAL A 139 0.63 -19.05 13.16
C VAL A 139 -0.03 -19.88 12.06
N GLU A 140 0.66 -20.92 11.58
CA GLU A 140 0.19 -21.77 10.49
C GLU A 140 -1.06 -22.57 10.84
N GLU A 141 -1.29 -22.92 12.11
CA GLU A 141 -2.47 -23.69 12.54
C GLU A 141 -3.79 -22.94 12.28
N ALA A 142 -3.72 -21.61 12.11
CA ALA A 142 -4.88 -20.79 11.78
C ALA A 142 -5.30 -20.92 10.31
N LEU A 143 -4.45 -21.42 9.41
CA LEU A 143 -4.68 -21.43 7.96
C LEU A 143 -6.02 -22.06 7.54
N PRO A 144 -6.43 -23.24 8.05
CA PRO A 144 -7.71 -23.83 7.68
C PRO A 144 -8.88 -22.87 8.01
N LYS A 145 -8.84 -22.22 9.18
CA LYS A 145 -9.87 -21.26 9.57
C LYS A 145 -9.80 -19.98 8.72
N ILE A 146 -8.61 -19.44 8.49
CA ILE A 146 -8.43 -18.22 7.69
C ILE A 146 -8.93 -18.42 6.26
N SER A 147 -8.69 -19.60 5.67
CA SER A 147 -9.14 -19.90 4.30
C SER A 147 -10.66 -19.77 4.10
N THR A 148 -11.46 -20.03 5.15
CA THR A 148 -12.92 -19.86 5.09
C THR A 148 -13.34 -18.41 4.89
N PHE A 149 -12.48 -17.44 5.23
CA PHE A 149 -12.74 -16.01 5.05
C PHE A 149 -12.49 -15.50 3.63
N LEU A 150 -11.98 -16.34 2.72
CA LEU A 150 -11.89 -16.01 1.29
C LEU A 150 -13.27 -15.91 0.60
N ALA A 151 -14.35 -16.29 1.30
CA ALA A 151 -15.73 -16.10 0.84
C ALA A 151 -16.50 -15.09 1.71
N HIS A 152 -15.81 -14.37 2.62
CA HIS A 152 -16.48 -13.49 3.57
C HIS A 152 -16.98 -12.20 2.87
N PRO A 153 -18.22 -11.72 3.14
CA PRO A 153 -18.80 -10.57 2.45
C PRO A 153 -18.10 -9.24 2.76
N SER A 154 -17.50 -9.12 3.95
CA SER A 154 -16.71 -7.93 4.32
C SER A 154 -15.40 -7.88 3.54
N ALA A 155 -15.23 -6.82 2.75
CA ALA A 155 -14.01 -6.57 1.99
C ALA A 155 -12.75 -6.52 2.87
N GLN A 156 -12.85 -5.98 4.09
CA GLN A 156 -11.74 -5.93 5.03
C GLN A 156 -11.28 -7.33 5.43
N VAL A 157 -12.22 -8.19 5.82
CA VAL A 157 -11.94 -9.57 6.23
C VAL A 157 -11.40 -10.39 5.05
N TYR A 158 -12.02 -10.23 3.87
CA TYR A 158 -11.58 -10.89 2.64
C TYR A 158 -10.14 -10.52 2.25
N GLN A 159 -9.78 -9.23 2.29
CA GLN A 159 -8.44 -8.76 1.95
C GLN A 159 -7.37 -9.24 2.93
N GLU A 160 -7.68 -9.31 4.23
CA GLU A 160 -6.75 -9.88 5.21
C GLU A 160 -6.59 -11.38 5.04
N ALA A 161 -7.66 -12.10 4.69
CA ALA A 161 -7.57 -13.52 4.37
C ALA A 161 -6.71 -13.78 3.12
N GLN A 162 -6.87 -12.98 2.06
CA GLN A 162 -6.03 -13.06 0.87
C GLN A 162 -4.55 -12.80 1.19
N TYR A 163 -4.28 -11.73 1.94
CA TYR A 163 -2.93 -11.39 2.37
C TYR A 163 -2.32 -12.52 3.19
N ALA A 164 -3.06 -13.10 4.14
CA ALA A 164 -2.62 -14.23 4.92
C ALA A 164 -2.28 -15.43 4.03
N MET A 165 -3.16 -15.82 3.10
CA MET A 165 -2.88 -16.92 2.17
C MET A 165 -1.58 -16.71 1.40
N VAL A 166 -1.34 -15.49 0.94
CA VAL A 166 -0.13 -15.14 0.18
C VAL A 166 1.12 -15.08 1.06
N ASN A 167 0.98 -14.60 2.30
CA ASN A 167 2.08 -14.57 3.25
C ASN A 167 2.55 -15.99 3.63
N PHE A 168 1.61 -16.91 3.89
CA PHE A 168 1.92 -18.29 4.27
C PHE A 168 2.29 -19.19 3.07
N LYS A 169 1.58 -19.07 1.95
CA LYS A 169 1.76 -19.98 0.78
C LYS A 169 2.60 -19.39 -0.34
N GLY A 170 3.06 -18.14 -0.20
CA GLY A 170 3.78 -17.44 -1.26
C GLY A 170 2.94 -17.34 -2.54
N PHE A 171 3.55 -17.73 -3.67
CA PHE A 171 2.94 -17.62 -5.00
C PHE A 171 1.62 -18.38 -5.13
N GLU A 172 1.50 -19.56 -4.53
CA GLU A 172 0.25 -20.34 -4.57
C GLU A 172 -0.91 -19.60 -3.88
N GLY A 173 -0.61 -18.72 -2.93
CA GLY A 173 -1.62 -17.86 -2.32
C GLY A 173 -2.29 -16.90 -3.30
N LEU A 174 -1.69 -16.65 -4.48
CA LEU A 174 -2.23 -15.75 -5.51
C LEU A 174 -3.31 -16.39 -6.37
N HIS A 175 -3.65 -17.67 -6.21
CA HIS A 175 -4.67 -18.33 -7.02
C HIS A 175 -6.06 -17.66 -6.97
N PHE A 176 -6.34 -16.83 -5.95
CA PHE A 176 -7.57 -16.03 -5.93
C PHE A 176 -7.68 -15.07 -7.14
N LEU A 177 -6.56 -14.66 -7.74
CA LEU A 177 -6.52 -13.80 -8.94
C LEU A 177 -7.29 -14.40 -10.12
N ASN A 178 -7.42 -15.73 -10.19
CA ASN A 178 -8.21 -16.43 -11.21
C ASN A 178 -9.71 -16.10 -11.13
N SER A 179 -10.20 -15.64 -9.98
CA SER A 179 -11.63 -15.55 -9.67
C SER A 179 -12.08 -14.18 -9.18
N ILE A 180 -11.14 -13.26 -8.92
CA ILE A 180 -11.45 -11.97 -8.30
C ILE A 180 -12.07 -11.01 -9.32
N SER A 181 -13.31 -10.61 -9.07
CA SER A 181 -14.02 -9.62 -9.88
C SER A 181 -13.81 -8.17 -9.40
N SER A 182 -13.52 -7.97 -8.11
CA SER A 182 -13.31 -6.65 -7.53
C SER A 182 -11.93 -6.09 -7.83
N ARG A 183 -11.82 -4.76 -7.94
CA ARG A 183 -10.54 -4.06 -8.08
C ARG A 183 -9.65 -4.28 -6.84
N ILE A 184 -8.40 -4.67 -7.05
CA ILE A 184 -7.37 -4.75 -6.01
C ILE A 184 -6.76 -3.35 -5.83
N SER A 185 -6.82 -2.81 -4.61
CA SER A 185 -6.24 -1.49 -4.32
C SER A 185 -4.72 -1.50 -4.45
N GLU A 186 -4.12 -0.34 -4.76
CA GLU A 186 -2.66 -0.21 -4.88
C GLU A 186 -1.91 -0.64 -3.61
N TRP A 187 -2.47 -0.31 -2.43
CA TRP A 187 -1.92 -0.75 -1.16
C TRP A 187 -1.96 -2.27 -1.01
N GLN A 188 -3.07 -2.91 -1.36
CA GLN A 188 -3.17 -4.37 -1.30
C GLN A 188 -2.23 -5.03 -2.31
N GLN A 189 -2.13 -4.51 -3.53
CA GLN A 189 -1.15 -4.97 -4.52
C GLN A 189 0.28 -4.88 -3.97
N LEU A 190 0.66 -3.77 -3.32
CA LEU A 190 1.99 -3.62 -2.73
C LEU A 190 2.25 -4.66 -1.63
N ARG A 191 1.29 -4.85 -0.70
CA ARG A 191 1.39 -5.86 0.36
C ARG A 191 1.57 -7.27 -0.18
N LEU A 192 0.77 -7.64 -1.18
CA LEU A 192 0.86 -8.93 -1.86
C LEU A 192 2.23 -9.08 -2.54
N LEU A 193 2.65 -8.07 -3.31
CA LEU A 193 3.91 -8.07 -4.04
C LEU A 193 5.12 -8.25 -3.12
N ILE A 194 5.15 -7.57 -1.96
CA ILE A 194 6.26 -7.69 -1.00
C ILE A 194 6.30 -9.09 -0.38
N SER A 195 5.13 -9.70 -0.15
CA SER A 195 5.03 -11.03 0.48
C SER A 195 5.52 -12.17 -0.40
N ILE A 196 5.49 -12.03 -1.73
CA ILE A 196 6.03 -13.04 -2.65
C ILE A 196 7.56 -12.94 -2.65
N THR A 197 8.25 -14.02 -2.31
CA THR A 197 9.73 -14.07 -2.32
C THR A 197 10.31 -14.81 -3.53
N ARG A 198 9.53 -15.71 -4.15
CA ARG A 198 9.94 -16.52 -5.30
C ARG A 198 8.77 -16.85 -6.21
N ILE A 199 9.08 -17.12 -7.47
CA ILE A 199 8.14 -17.59 -8.50
C ILE A 199 8.49 -19.05 -8.85
N PRO A 200 7.53 -19.99 -8.79
CA PRO A 200 7.76 -21.38 -9.22
C PRO A 200 8.05 -21.49 -10.72
N GLU A 201 8.87 -22.44 -11.14
CA GLU A 201 9.27 -22.62 -12.55
C GLU A 201 8.08 -22.90 -13.48
N ASN A 202 7.05 -23.59 -13.01
CA ASN A 202 5.86 -23.98 -13.76
C ASN A 202 4.68 -22.98 -13.64
N SER A 203 4.96 -21.72 -13.30
CA SER A 203 3.93 -20.71 -13.06
C SER A 203 3.57 -19.86 -14.30
N GLU A 204 4.31 -20.01 -15.40
CA GLU A 204 4.18 -19.14 -16.58
C GLU A 204 2.74 -19.11 -17.13
N ASP A 205 2.06 -20.26 -17.21
CA ASP A 205 0.68 -20.35 -17.69
C ASP A 205 -0.32 -19.60 -16.79
N SER A 206 -0.12 -19.68 -15.46
CA SER A 206 -0.95 -18.93 -14.51
C SER A 206 -0.74 -17.43 -14.66
N ILE A 207 0.52 -17.01 -14.84
CA ILE A 207 0.87 -15.60 -15.03
C ILE A 207 0.28 -15.07 -16.35
N LYS A 208 0.37 -15.83 -17.45
CA LYS A 208 -0.27 -15.47 -18.72
C LYS A 208 -1.78 -15.31 -18.56
N SER A 209 -2.44 -16.28 -17.92
CA SER A 209 -3.88 -16.19 -17.64
C SER A 209 -4.26 -14.94 -16.82
N TRP A 210 -3.42 -14.50 -15.89
CA TRP A 210 -3.67 -13.26 -15.13
C TRP A 210 -3.46 -12.00 -15.96
N MET A 211 -2.57 -12.01 -16.95
CA MET A 211 -2.38 -10.90 -17.90
C MET A 211 -3.58 -10.75 -18.86
N GLU A 212 -4.30 -11.82 -19.12
CA GLU A 212 -5.52 -11.85 -19.95
C GLU A 212 -6.81 -11.58 -19.14
N SER A 213 -6.68 -11.30 -17.84
CA SER A 213 -7.83 -11.07 -16.96
C SER A 213 -8.65 -9.86 -17.42
N SER A 214 -9.97 -9.97 -17.33
CA SER A 214 -10.88 -8.82 -17.53
C SER A 214 -10.81 -7.78 -16.41
N ASN A 215 -10.05 -8.06 -15.35
CA ASN A 215 -9.84 -7.15 -14.22
C ASN A 215 -8.50 -6.44 -14.39
N ASP A 216 -8.53 -5.17 -14.81
CA ASP A 216 -7.33 -4.36 -15.05
C ASP A 216 -6.36 -4.36 -13.86
N SER A 217 -6.85 -4.40 -12.62
CA SER A 217 -5.98 -4.43 -11.43
C SER A 217 -5.22 -5.74 -11.26
N VAL A 218 -5.75 -6.86 -11.77
CA VAL A 218 -5.06 -8.15 -11.83
C VAL A 218 -3.95 -8.08 -12.89
N VAL A 219 -4.25 -7.53 -14.07
CA VAL A 219 -3.25 -7.33 -15.14
C VAL A 219 -2.11 -6.43 -14.66
N ILE A 220 -2.43 -5.29 -14.04
CA ILE A 220 -1.46 -4.35 -13.46
C ILE A 220 -0.61 -5.01 -12.36
N PHE A 221 -1.24 -5.76 -11.44
CA PHE A 221 -0.51 -6.50 -10.41
C PHE A 221 0.43 -7.54 -11.03
N THR A 222 0.00 -8.20 -12.09
CA THR A 222 0.80 -9.22 -12.78
C THR A 222 2.01 -8.58 -13.46
N LEU A 223 1.84 -7.45 -14.13
CA LEU A 223 2.96 -6.66 -14.68
C LEU A 223 3.96 -6.25 -13.58
N LYS A 224 3.51 -5.90 -12.37
CA LYS A 224 4.40 -5.63 -11.22
C LYS A 224 5.17 -6.88 -10.79
N LEU A 225 4.56 -8.07 -10.82
CA LEU A 225 5.26 -9.34 -10.57
C LEU A 225 6.35 -9.59 -11.61
N LEU A 226 6.05 -9.43 -12.90
CA LEU A 226 7.03 -9.59 -13.99
C LEU A 226 8.25 -8.69 -13.76
N ARG A 227 8.04 -7.42 -13.40
CA ARG A 227 9.15 -6.48 -13.11
C ARG A 227 9.96 -6.88 -11.89
N LYS A 228 9.31 -7.34 -10.81
CA LYS A 228 10.00 -7.76 -9.58
C LYS A 228 10.89 -8.98 -9.82
N PHE A 229 10.40 -9.95 -10.60
CA PHE A 229 11.06 -11.24 -10.79
C PHE A 229 11.78 -11.39 -12.13
N GLN A 230 11.78 -10.35 -12.97
CA GLN A 230 12.51 -10.31 -14.23
C GLN A 230 12.16 -11.48 -15.17
N ILE A 231 10.86 -11.72 -15.36
CA ILE A 231 10.36 -12.85 -16.16
C ILE A 231 10.41 -12.50 -17.65
N LEU A 232 11.60 -12.62 -18.25
CA LEU A 232 11.88 -12.18 -19.63
C LEU A 232 11.09 -12.98 -20.69
N SER A 233 10.73 -14.24 -20.42
CA SER A 233 9.99 -15.10 -21.36
C SER A 233 8.64 -14.53 -21.79
N LEU A 234 8.05 -13.67 -20.94
CA LEU A 234 6.74 -13.05 -21.18
C LEU A 234 6.81 -11.72 -21.92
N TYR A 235 7.98 -11.30 -22.39
CA TYR A 235 8.14 -10.05 -23.14
C TYR A 235 7.10 -9.88 -24.28
N PRO A 236 6.85 -10.88 -25.16
CA PRO A 236 5.86 -10.74 -26.24
C PRO A 236 4.44 -10.47 -25.71
N VAL A 237 4.04 -11.14 -24.62
CA VAL A 237 2.72 -10.95 -24.02
C VAL A 237 2.58 -9.55 -23.43
N VAL A 238 3.65 -8.98 -22.87
CA VAL A 238 3.66 -7.59 -22.39
C VAL A 238 3.55 -6.61 -23.56
N THR A 239 4.16 -6.93 -24.70
CA THR A 239 4.04 -6.11 -25.92
C THR A 239 2.58 -6.04 -26.40
N ASP A 240 1.86 -7.16 -26.38
CA ASP A 240 0.45 -7.20 -26.78
C ASP A 240 -0.45 -6.31 -25.88
N LEU A 241 -0.06 -6.09 -24.62
CA LEU A 241 -0.78 -5.22 -23.69
C LEU A 241 -0.66 -3.72 -24.01
N LEU A 242 0.18 -3.33 -24.98
CA LEU A 242 0.23 -1.94 -25.48
C LEU A 242 -1.06 -1.55 -26.24
N ASP A 243 -1.86 -2.54 -26.66
CA ASP A 243 -3.15 -2.34 -27.31
C ASP A 243 -4.35 -2.53 -26.36
N HIS A 244 -4.11 -2.81 -25.08
CA HIS A 244 -5.16 -3.05 -24.08
C HIS A 244 -6.14 -1.86 -23.95
N PRO A 245 -7.47 -2.04 -23.78
CA PRO A 245 -8.42 -0.92 -23.73
C PRO A 245 -8.16 0.08 -22.59
N ALA A 246 -7.66 -0.39 -21.44
CA ALA A 246 -7.34 0.46 -20.30
C ALA A 246 -5.96 1.14 -20.44
N VAL A 247 -5.95 2.48 -20.38
CA VAL A 247 -4.73 3.32 -20.43
C VAL A 247 -3.75 2.97 -19.33
N ASP A 248 -4.22 2.74 -18.10
CA ASP A 248 -3.37 2.39 -16.95
C ASP A 248 -2.59 1.09 -17.20
N VAL A 249 -3.21 0.10 -17.86
CA VAL A 249 -2.53 -1.16 -18.24
C VAL A 249 -1.43 -0.89 -19.25
N ARG A 250 -1.68 -0.07 -20.27
CA ARG A 250 -0.66 0.30 -21.28
C ARG A 250 0.52 1.02 -20.65
N VAL A 251 0.27 1.97 -19.73
CA VAL A 251 1.31 2.66 -18.95
C VAL A 251 2.17 1.64 -18.18
N GLN A 252 1.52 0.67 -17.52
CA GLN A 252 2.23 -0.38 -16.79
C GLN A 252 2.98 -1.34 -17.72
N ALA A 253 2.47 -1.61 -18.93
CA ALA A 253 3.14 -2.43 -19.94
C ALA A 253 4.42 -1.74 -20.41
N VAL A 254 4.37 -0.45 -20.74
CA VAL A 254 5.55 0.36 -21.12
C VAL A 254 6.64 0.31 -20.04
N GLN A 255 6.26 0.51 -18.76
CA GLN A 255 7.20 0.39 -17.63
C GLN A 255 7.80 -1.02 -17.51
N THR A 256 7.01 -2.05 -17.81
CA THR A 256 7.43 -3.44 -17.72
C THR A 256 8.40 -3.80 -18.84
N LEU A 257 8.12 -3.40 -20.08
CA LEU A 257 9.00 -3.65 -21.22
C LEU A 257 10.40 -3.07 -20.99
N LEU A 258 10.50 -1.86 -20.42
CA LEU A 258 11.79 -1.29 -20.04
C LEU A 258 12.51 -2.15 -18.99
N SER A 259 11.77 -2.61 -17.97
CA SER A 259 12.34 -3.44 -16.91
C SER A 259 12.82 -4.80 -17.38
N LEU A 260 12.32 -5.33 -18.50
CA LEU A 260 12.75 -6.61 -19.09
C LEU A 260 13.97 -6.45 -20.01
N GLU A 261 14.53 -5.23 -20.16
CA GLU A 261 15.82 -4.94 -20.79
C GLU A 261 16.05 -5.51 -22.21
N ASN A 262 14.99 -5.65 -23.00
CA ASN A 262 15.11 -6.06 -24.41
C ASN A 262 15.62 -4.89 -25.28
N SER A 263 16.66 -5.13 -26.09
CA SER A 263 17.28 -4.14 -26.98
C SER A 263 16.33 -3.53 -28.02
N SER A 264 15.29 -4.24 -28.45
CA SER A 264 14.33 -3.72 -29.43
C SER A 264 13.22 -2.86 -28.80
N THR A 265 13.19 -2.72 -27.47
CA THR A 265 12.08 -2.06 -26.76
C THR A 265 11.92 -0.61 -27.21
N ILE A 266 13.00 0.17 -27.24
CA ILE A 266 12.91 1.60 -27.54
C ILE A 266 12.49 1.83 -28.99
N GLU A 267 13.05 1.05 -29.93
CA GLU A 267 12.67 1.10 -31.34
C GLU A 267 11.18 0.75 -31.54
N HIS A 268 10.70 -0.30 -30.88
CA HIS A 268 9.30 -0.70 -30.93
C HIS A 268 8.37 0.39 -30.38
N LEU A 269 8.68 0.96 -29.21
CA LEU A 269 7.89 2.03 -28.60
C LEU A 269 7.84 3.28 -29.49
N MET A 270 8.94 3.63 -30.16
CA MET A 270 8.95 4.73 -31.14
C MET A 270 8.02 4.44 -32.33
N GLY A 271 7.99 3.20 -32.81
CA GLY A 271 7.18 2.78 -33.95
C GLY A 271 5.67 2.92 -33.72
N ILE A 272 5.19 2.67 -32.50
CA ILE A 272 3.76 2.73 -32.16
C ILE A 272 3.35 4.05 -31.47
N TYR A 273 4.29 4.97 -31.23
CA TYR A 273 4.09 6.13 -30.36
C TYR A 273 2.90 7.01 -30.77
N SER A 274 2.73 7.26 -32.07
CA SER A 274 1.66 8.13 -32.59
C SER A 274 0.26 7.62 -32.31
N ASP A 275 0.13 6.30 -32.15
CA ASP A 275 -1.17 5.62 -32.05
C ASP A 275 -1.61 5.45 -30.59
N GLN A 276 -0.77 5.90 -29.65
CA GLN A 276 -0.99 5.75 -28.23
C GLN A 276 -1.64 6.99 -27.59
N PRO A 277 -2.45 6.82 -26.53
CA PRO A 277 -2.97 7.92 -25.74
C PRO A 277 -1.87 8.81 -25.15
N VAL A 278 -2.18 10.09 -24.91
CA VAL A 278 -1.21 11.10 -24.44
C VAL A 278 -0.52 10.67 -23.13
N GLU A 279 -1.25 10.02 -22.23
CA GLU A 279 -0.74 9.49 -20.98
C GLU A 279 0.32 8.40 -21.19
N VAL A 280 0.09 7.52 -22.17
CA VAL A 280 1.03 6.45 -22.55
C VAL A 280 2.24 7.04 -23.26
N GLN A 281 2.04 8.00 -24.16
CA GLN A 281 3.12 8.74 -24.84
C GLN A 281 4.06 9.40 -23.83
N LYS A 282 3.51 10.08 -22.81
CA LYS A 282 4.30 10.68 -21.73
C LYS A 282 5.12 9.61 -20.99
N GLU A 283 4.54 8.45 -20.72
CA GLU A 283 5.28 7.35 -20.08
C GLU A 283 6.38 6.77 -20.98
N MET A 284 6.15 6.62 -22.28
CA MET A 284 7.16 6.18 -23.25
C MET A 284 8.38 7.12 -23.24
N LEU A 285 8.16 8.44 -23.19
CA LEU A 285 9.26 9.41 -23.09
C LEU A 285 10.03 9.30 -21.77
N LYS A 286 9.34 9.05 -20.64
CA LYS A 286 10.02 8.78 -19.35
C LYS A 286 10.86 7.51 -19.43
N VAL A 287 10.35 6.47 -20.09
CA VAL A 287 11.08 5.23 -20.31
C VAL A 287 12.33 5.47 -21.18
N MET A 288 12.24 6.28 -22.23
CA MET A 288 13.40 6.69 -23.04
C MET A 288 14.42 7.53 -22.24
N LYS A 289 13.96 8.47 -21.40
CA LYS A 289 14.82 9.23 -20.45
C LYS A 289 15.59 8.26 -19.55
N LYS A 290 14.93 7.21 -19.05
CA LYS A 290 15.52 6.22 -18.13
C LYS A 290 16.45 5.23 -18.83
N SER A 291 16.11 4.76 -20.04
CA SER A 291 16.94 3.83 -20.81
C SER A 291 18.25 4.47 -21.27
N LYS A 292 18.23 5.79 -21.53
CA LYS A 292 19.36 6.54 -22.12
C LYS A 292 19.87 5.94 -23.43
N ASP A 293 18.97 5.30 -24.17
CA ASP A 293 19.27 4.73 -25.48
C ASP A 293 19.40 5.83 -26.54
N GLN A 294 20.57 5.90 -27.17
CA GLN A 294 20.90 6.90 -28.17
C GLN A 294 20.03 6.78 -29.43
N CYS A 295 19.42 5.61 -29.70
CA CYS A 295 18.54 5.43 -30.86
C CYS A 295 17.30 6.36 -30.81
N SER A 296 16.88 6.78 -29.62
CA SER A 296 15.74 7.68 -29.43
C SER A 296 16.05 9.15 -29.69
N THR A 297 17.32 9.53 -29.89
CA THR A 297 17.75 10.93 -29.92
C THR A 297 16.99 11.75 -30.98
N ASP A 298 16.97 11.30 -32.23
CA ASP A 298 16.35 12.09 -33.30
C ASP A 298 14.82 12.10 -33.21
N PHE A 299 14.24 11.01 -32.71
CA PHE A 299 12.83 10.96 -32.37
C PHE A 299 12.47 12.02 -31.30
N LEU A 300 13.26 12.11 -30.22
CA LEU A 300 13.03 13.07 -29.15
C LEU A 300 13.20 14.52 -29.62
N LYS A 301 14.18 14.79 -30.49
CA LYS A 301 14.33 16.11 -31.15
C LYS A 301 13.06 16.48 -31.94
N ASN A 302 12.51 15.54 -32.68
CA ASN A 302 11.27 15.75 -33.43
C ASN A 302 10.09 16.05 -32.49
N GLN A 303 9.92 15.28 -31.41
CA GLN A 303 8.84 15.53 -30.44
C GLN A 303 8.98 16.88 -29.74
N LEU A 304 10.20 17.32 -29.41
CA LEU A 304 10.44 18.63 -28.81
C LEU A 304 10.04 19.79 -29.74
N LEU A 305 10.36 19.69 -31.03
CA LEU A 305 10.15 20.79 -31.97
C LEU A 305 8.72 20.85 -32.51
N ASN A 306 8.13 19.69 -32.81
CA ASN A 306 6.94 19.61 -33.64
C ASN A 306 5.66 19.17 -32.90
N ASN A 307 5.75 18.72 -31.65
CA ASN A 307 4.56 18.25 -30.92
C ASN A 307 3.70 19.42 -30.40
N GLY A 308 2.37 19.29 -30.46
CA GLY A 308 1.43 20.31 -29.97
C GLY A 308 1.25 20.33 -28.45
N ASP A 309 1.51 19.21 -27.76
CA ASP A 309 1.36 19.11 -26.30
C ASP A 309 2.64 19.58 -25.59
N SER A 310 2.50 20.60 -24.74
CA SER A 310 3.60 21.18 -23.98
C SER A 310 4.22 20.20 -22.98
N GLY A 311 3.41 19.31 -22.40
CA GLY A 311 3.87 18.23 -21.53
C GLY A 311 4.76 17.24 -22.26
N ILE A 312 4.41 16.86 -23.49
CA ILE A 312 5.26 16.01 -24.35
C ILE A 312 6.61 16.70 -24.63
N LYS A 313 6.59 17.99 -24.98
CA LYS A 313 7.81 18.78 -25.20
C LYS A 313 8.71 18.81 -23.97
N VAL A 314 8.14 18.97 -22.77
CA VAL A 314 8.89 18.91 -21.50
C VAL A 314 9.58 17.56 -21.33
N HIS A 315 8.84 16.46 -21.45
CA HIS A 315 9.42 15.11 -21.29
C HIS A 315 10.49 14.83 -22.36
N ALA A 316 10.30 15.31 -23.60
CA ALA A 316 11.29 15.17 -24.67
C ALA A 316 12.58 15.96 -24.37
N ALA A 317 12.46 17.20 -23.87
CA ALA A 317 13.60 18.02 -23.47
C ALA A 317 14.39 17.37 -22.31
N GLU A 318 13.69 16.86 -21.29
CA GLU A 318 14.31 16.14 -20.17
C GLU A 318 15.02 14.85 -20.62
N ALA A 319 14.42 14.08 -21.54
CA ALA A 319 15.03 12.90 -22.11
C ALA A 319 16.30 13.23 -22.90
N LEU A 320 16.28 14.29 -23.72
CA LEU A 320 17.46 14.80 -24.43
C LEU A 320 18.57 15.26 -23.46
N CYS A 321 18.19 15.91 -22.36
CA CYS A 321 19.13 16.23 -21.28
C CYS A 321 19.79 14.97 -20.69
N ALA A 322 19.01 13.92 -20.43
CA ALA A 322 19.53 12.64 -19.91
C ALA A 322 20.46 11.92 -20.91
N LEU A 323 20.25 12.12 -22.22
CA LEU A 323 21.09 11.62 -23.32
C LEU A 323 22.33 12.47 -23.62
N ASN A 324 22.62 13.48 -22.79
CA ASN A 324 23.73 14.42 -22.97
C ASN A 324 23.64 15.31 -24.22
N GLN A 325 22.43 15.66 -24.65
CA GLN A 325 22.16 16.54 -25.80
C GLN A 325 22.02 18.03 -25.38
N GLN A 326 22.69 18.49 -24.31
CA GLN A 326 22.55 19.86 -23.80
C GLN A 326 23.02 20.93 -24.80
N LYS A 327 24.05 20.61 -25.61
CA LYS A 327 24.54 21.51 -26.65
C LYS A 327 23.44 21.80 -27.68
N TYR A 328 22.78 20.74 -28.16
CA TYR A 328 21.64 20.84 -29.06
C TYR A 328 20.50 21.68 -28.45
N LEU A 329 20.14 21.43 -27.19
CA LEU A 329 19.09 22.20 -26.52
C LEU A 329 19.44 23.69 -26.41
N THR A 330 20.69 24.01 -26.05
CA THR A 330 21.17 25.40 -26.01
C THR A 330 21.08 26.06 -27.39
N GLU A 331 21.54 25.38 -28.43
CA GLU A 331 21.46 25.87 -29.82
C GLU A 331 20.01 26.14 -30.24
N VAL A 332 19.08 25.24 -29.93
CA VAL A 332 17.65 25.43 -30.23
C VAL A 332 17.08 26.62 -29.47
N SER A 333 17.45 26.82 -28.21
CA SER A 333 16.94 27.96 -27.41
C SER A 333 17.41 29.32 -27.90
N GLN A 334 18.51 29.38 -28.65
CA GLN A 334 19.12 30.63 -29.17
C GLN A 334 18.65 30.99 -30.58
N LYS A 335 17.90 30.12 -31.27
CA LYS A 335 17.35 30.41 -32.60
C LYS A 335 16.25 31.47 -32.52
N GLU A 336 16.29 32.43 -33.44
CA GLU A 336 15.28 33.50 -33.55
C GLU A 336 13.86 32.96 -33.85
N THR A 337 13.77 31.75 -34.43
CA THR A 337 12.50 31.08 -34.74
C THR A 337 11.88 30.34 -33.56
N SER A 338 12.54 30.30 -32.40
CA SER A 338 12.07 29.54 -31.24
C SER A 338 11.00 30.31 -30.47
N SER A 339 9.84 29.69 -30.28
CA SER A 339 8.76 30.24 -29.44
C SER A 339 9.21 30.45 -28.00
N GLU A 340 8.63 31.43 -27.30
CA GLU A 340 8.91 31.69 -25.89
C GLU A 340 8.64 30.46 -25.00
N GLU A 341 7.56 29.72 -25.29
CA GLU A 341 7.23 28.47 -24.62
C GLU A 341 8.36 27.43 -24.73
N LEU A 342 8.87 27.19 -25.95
CA LEU A 342 9.97 26.25 -26.19
C LEU A 342 11.24 26.65 -25.42
N ILE A 343 11.53 27.96 -25.35
CA ILE A 343 12.68 28.47 -24.59
C ILE A 343 12.51 28.20 -23.10
N GLN A 344 11.31 28.42 -22.55
CA GLN A 344 11.03 28.13 -21.13
C GLN A 344 11.16 26.64 -20.81
N ILE A 345 10.64 25.77 -21.68
CA ILE A 345 10.75 24.32 -21.54
C ILE A 345 12.22 23.87 -21.52
N ILE A 346 13.03 24.37 -22.45
CA ILE A 346 14.45 24.03 -22.52
C ILE A 346 15.19 24.50 -21.26
N LYS A 347 14.92 25.73 -20.79
CA LYS A 347 15.51 26.25 -19.55
C LYS A 347 15.17 25.39 -18.35
N TYR A 348 13.91 24.98 -18.22
CA TYR A 348 13.46 24.09 -17.16
C TYR A 348 14.23 22.75 -17.17
N ALA A 349 14.30 22.09 -18.33
CA ALA A 349 15.00 20.81 -18.46
C ALA A 349 16.52 20.91 -18.20
N LEU A 350 17.15 22.06 -18.48
CA LEU A 350 18.57 22.29 -18.19
C LEU A 350 18.83 22.60 -16.70
N GLN A 351 17.87 23.22 -15.99
CA GLN A 351 17.99 23.54 -14.56
C GLN A 351 17.89 22.29 -13.66
N GLU A 352 17.13 21.27 -14.06
CA GLU A 352 16.97 20.01 -13.31
C GLU A 352 18.32 19.27 -13.05
N LYS A 353 19.38 19.58 -13.81
CA LYS A 353 20.73 19.00 -13.61
C LYS A 353 21.65 19.79 -12.67
N VAL A 354 21.27 21.01 -12.28
CA VAL A 354 22.12 21.91 -11.47
C VAL A 354 21.86 21.75 -9.96
N CYS A 355 20.78 21.07 -9.58
CA CYS A 355 20.51 20.61 -8.22
C CYS A 355 20.89 19.13 -8.08
#